data_AF-A0A7X9E4K0-F1
#
_entry.id   AF-A0A7X9E4K0-F1
#
_cell.length_a   1.000
_cell.length_b   1.000
_cell.length_c   1.000
_cell.angle_alpha   90.00
_cell.angle_beta   90.00
_cell.angle_gamma   90.00
#
_symmetry.space_group_name_H-M   'P 1'
#
loop_
_entity.id
_entity.type
_entity.pdbx_description
1 polymer ?
#
loop_
_entity_poly.entity_id
_entity_poly.type
_entity_poly.pdbx_seq_one_letter_code
_entity_poly.pdbx_strand_id
1 'polypeptide(L)' 'VNVNPQQETEVECDLIGLNKISKGKGRIITAEKLNSFNTFDKSDNVVSSDYNNFDVTGTKVNIKIPSKSVVMIELN' A
#
# COMPACT_ATOMS: atom_id res chain seq x y z
N VAL A 1 4.48 -5.46 0.85
CA VAL A 1 3.43 -6.44 0.43
C VAL A 1 2.83 -7.06 1.68
N ASN A 2 1.52 -7.30 1.72
CA ASN A 2 0.88 -8.09 2.77
C ASN A 2 0.34 -9.40 2.18
N VAL A 3 0.94 -10.51 2.59
CA VAL A 3 0.58 -11.88 2.18
C VAL A 3 -0.47 -12.51 3.10
N ASN A 4 -0.84 -11.85 4.19
CA ASN A 4 -1.89 -12.34 5.07
C ASN A 4 -3.24 -12.23 4.35
N PRO A 5 -4.01 -13.33 4.25
CA PRO A 5 -5.28 -13.33 3.51
C PRO A 5 -6.40 -12.58 4.22
N GLN A 6 -6.27 -12.34 5.53
CA GLN A 6 -7.36 -11.86 6.39
C GLN A 6 -7.02 -10.61 7.19
N GLN A 7 -5.78 -10.48 7.64
CA GLN A 7 -5.38 -9.43 8.57
C GLN A 7 -4.62 -8.30 7.87
N GLU A 8 -4.90 -7.07 8.29
CA GLU A 8 -4.05 -5.91 8.02
C GLU A 8 -2.68 -6.09 8.71
N THR A 9 -1.65 -5.42 8.20
CA THR A 9 -0.33 -5.39 8.82
C THR A 9 0.19 -3.96 8.86
N GLU A 10 0.66 -3.54 10.02
CA GLU A 10 1.33 -2.25 10.20
C GLU A 10 2.84 -2.42 9.98
N VAL A 11 3.42 -1.52 9.19
CA VAL A 11 4.86 -1.49 8.90
C VAL A 11 5.38 -0.09 9.20
N GLU A 12 6.36 -0.02 10.10
CA GLU A 12 7.18 1.18 10.33
C GLU A 12 8.51 1.01 9.58
N CYS A 13 8.90 2.03 8.82
CA CYS A 13 10.20 2.10 8.14
C CYS A 13 10.87 3.44 8.46
N ASP A 14 12.12 3.39 8.92
CA ASP A 14 12.94 4.57 9.13
C ASP A 14 13.97 4.70 7.99
N LEU A 15 13.93 5.82 7.27
CA LEU A 15 14.80 6.09 6.13
C LEU A 15 16.07 6.81 6.58
N ILE A 16 17.04 6.00 6.96
CA ILE A 16 18.36 6.47 7.42
C ILE A 16 19.11 7.17 6.27
N GLY A 17 19.74 8.31 6.57
CA GLY A 17 20.51 9.10 5.61
C GLY A 17 19.73 10.25 4.97
N LEU A 18 18.44 10.39 5.29
CA LEU A 18 17.63 11.56 4.93
C LEU A 18 17.46 12.48 6.15
N ASN A 19 17.35 13.80 5.90
CA ASN A 19 17.09 14.77 6.96
C ASN A 19 15.60 14.90 7.29
N LYS A 20 14.74 14.81 6.27
CA LYS A 20 13.28 14.80 6.37
C LYS A 20 12.68 14.36 5.04
N ILE A 21 11.48 13.81 5.09
CA ILE A 21 10.64 13.53 3.93
C ILE A 21 9.51 14.57 3.92
N SER A 22 9.24 15.17 2.76
CA SER A 22 8.29 16.26 2.67
C SER A 22 6.87 15.77 2.40
N LYS A 23 6.73 14.77 1.52
CA LYS A 23 5.45 14.22 1.07
C LYS A 23 5.59 12.77 0.65
N GLY A 24 4.48 12.05 0.67
CA GLY A 24 4.37 10.77 -0.01
C GLY A 24 3.12 10.69 -0.88
N LYS A 25 3.13 9.78 -1.85
CA LYS A 25 1.95 9.38 -2.64
C LYS A 25 1.86 7.86 -2.65
N GLY A 26 0.69 7.32 -2.31
CA GLY A 26 0.48 5.89 -2.22
C GLY A 26 -0.38 5.35 -3.36
N ARG A 27 -0.07 4.14 -3.80
CA ARG A 27 -0.88 3.33 -4.69
C ARG A 27 -1.05 1.94 -4.10
N ILE A 28 -2.22 1.33 -4.28
CA ILE A 28 -2.53 -0.02 -3.82
C ILE A 28 -3.13 -0.86 -4.94
N ILE A 29 -2.85 -2.16 -4.92
CA ILE A 29 -3.64 -3.19 -5.60
C ILE A 29 -4.12 -4.17 -4.51
N THR A 30 -5.43 -4.42 -4.48
CA THR A 30 -6.07 -5.38 -3.57
C THR A 30 -7.41 -5.84 -4.15
N ALA A 31 -8.05 -6.82 -3.52
CA ALA A 31 -9.37 -7.31 -3.88
C ALA A 31 -10.05 -7.96 -2.67
N GLU A 32 -11.38 -8.10 -2.72
CA GLU A 32 -12.17 -8.71 -1.65
C GLU A 32 -11.83 -10.20 -1.43
N LYS A 33 -11.54 -10.94 -2.50
CA LYS A 33 -11.23 -12.37 -2.47
C LYS A 33 -9.80 -12.63 -2.95
N LEU A 34 -9.18 -13.67 -2.39
CA LEU A 34 -7.80 -14.04 -2.74
C LEU A 34 -7.66 -14.50 -4.20
N ASN A 35 -8.73 -15.09 -4.76
CA ASN A 35 -8.77 -15.58 -6.13
C ASN A 35 -9.52 -14.62 -7.08
N SER A 36 -9.61 -13.32 -6.74
CA SER A 36 -10.14 -12.32 -7.66
C SER A 36 -9.19 -12.13 -8.85
N PHE A 37 -9.77 -12.03 -10.06
CA PHE A 37 -9.05 -11.73 -11.30
C PHE A 37 -9.95 -10.95 -12.27
N ASN A 38 -9.33 -10.35 -13.28
CA ASN A 38 -10.02 -9.60 -14.32
C ASN A 38 -10.46 -10.55 -15.45
N THR A 39 -11.67 -10.37 -15.95
CA THR A 39 -12.20 -11.06 -17.14
C THR A 39 -12.49 -10.05 -18.23
N PHE A 40 -12.84 -10.51 -19.44
CA PHE A 40 -13.29 -9.61 -20.51
C PHE A 40 -14.56 -8.84 -20.12
N ASP A 41 -15.49 -9.47 -19.42
CA ASP A 41 -16.74 -8.84 -18.96
C ASP A 41 -16.54 -7.93 -17.73
N LYS A 42 -15.48 -8.19 -16.95
CA LYS A 42 -15.15 -7.45 -15.72
C LYS A 42 -13.64 -7.18 -15.68
N SER A 43 -13.21 -6.18 -16.43
CA SER A 43 -11.80 -5.82 -16.59
C SER A 43 -11.18 -5.20 -15.34
N ASP A 44 -12.00 -4.71 -14.41
CA ASP A 44 -11.56 -3.78 -13.36
C ASP A 44 -11.74 -4.36 -11.93
N ASN A 45 -11.79 -5.69 -11.77
CA ASN A 45 -11.94 -6.33 -10.45
C ASN A 45 -10.68 -6.19 -9.58
N VAL A 46 -9.50 -6.14 -10.20
CA VAL A 46 -8.19 -6.00 -9.57
C VAL A 46 -7.41 -4.94 -10.33
N VAL A 47 -7.43 -3.72 -9.81
CA VAL A 47 -6.82 -2.54 -10.44
C VAL A 47 -6.06 -1.72 -9.41
N SER A 48 -5.14 -0.89 -9.88
CA SER A 48 -4.42 0.05 -9.02
C SER A 48 -5.30 1.26 -8.70
N SER A 49 -5.36 1.62 -7.42
CA SER A 49 -6.03 2.83 -6.94
C SER A 49 -5.11 3.67 -6.05
N ASP A 50 -5.52 4.90 -5.77
CA ASP A 50 -4.86 5.74 -4.77
C ASP A 50 -4.96 5.11 -3.38
N TYR A 51 -3.92 5.34 -2.59
CA TYR A 51 -3.82 4.83 -1.23
C TYR A 51 -3.28 5.90 -0.31
N ASN A 52 -4.06 6.26 0.71
CA ASN A 52 -3.77 7.37 1.62
C ASN A 52 -3.64 6.93 3.09
N ASN A 53 -3.65 5.61 3.38
CA ASN A 53 -3.57 5.09 4.74
C ASN A 53 -2.11 4.86 5.18
N PHE A 54 -1.33 5.93 5.10
CA PHE A 54 0.07 5.95 5.55
C PHE A 54 0.43 7.36 6.04
N ASP A 55 1.40 7.41 6.94
CA ASP A 55 1.87 8.66 7.54
C ASP A 55 3.38 8.79 7.37
N VAL A 56 3.83 10.03 7.16
CA VAL A 56 5.24 10.38 7.05
C VAL A 56 5.56 11.41 8.13
N THR A 57 6.43 11.04 9.07
CA THR A 57 6.86 11.91 10.17
C THR A 57 8.38 11.94 10.25
N GLY A 58 9.00 13.05 9.86
CA GLY A 58 10.46 13.15 9.81
C GLY A 58 11.05 12.21 8.76
N THR A 59 11.75 11.17 9.20
CA THR A 59 12.31 10.09 8.36
C THR A 59 11.50 8.79 8.43
N LYS A 60 10.48 8.75 9.29
CA LYS A 60 9.67 7.56 9.51
C LYS A 60 8.46 7.55 8.59
N VAL A 61 8.19 6.37 8.04
CA VAL A 61 7.01 6.06 7.23
C VAL A 61 6.25 4.93 7.92
N ASN A 62 5.02 5.20 8.32
CA ASN A 62 4.10 4.22 8.90
C ASN A 62 3.01 3.87 7.89
N ILE A 63 2.81 2.59 7.62
CA ILE A 63 1.91 2.12 6.56
C ILE A 63 0.99 1.03 7.11
N LYS A 64 -0.33 1.16 6.91
CA LYS A 64 -1.33 0.16 7.30
C LYS A 64 -1.76 -0.69 6.10
N ILE A 65 -0.97 -1.72 5.80
CA ILE A 65 -1.10 -2.50 4.57
C ILE A 65 -2.29 -3.48 4.69
N PRO A 66 -3.39 -3.28 3.93
CA PRO A 66 -4.57 -4.15 4.03
C PRO A 66 -4.23 -5.61 3.71
N SER A 67 -5.04 -6.55 4.18
CA SER A 67 -4.90 -7.97 3.81
C SER A 67 -4.79 -8.14 2.29
N LYS A 68 -4.05 -9.15 1.81
CA LYS A 68 -3.95 -9.52 0.38
C LYS A 68 -3.76 -8.30 -0.54
N SER A 69 -2.70 -7.54 -0.28
CA SER A 69 -2.43 -6.30 -1.00
C SER A 69 -0.96 -6.04 -1.30
N VAL A 70 -0.76 -5.28 -2.38
CA VAL A 70 0.51 -4.68 -2.76
C VAL A 70 0.35 -3.18 -2.62
N VAL A 71 1.17 -2.56 -1.76
CA VAL A 71 1.21 -1.09 -1.57
C VAL A 71 2.56 -0.58 -2.07
N MET A 72 2.52 0.51 -2.83
CA MET A 72 3.69 1.27 -3.27
C MET A 72 3.57 2.70 -2.72
N ILE A 73 4.62 3.19 -2.08
CA ILE A 73 4.70 4.59 -1.61
C ILE A 73 5.87 5.26 -2.35
N GLU A 74 5.57 6.32 -3.09
CA GLU A 74 6.56 7.27 -3.61
C GLU A 74 6.82 8.34 -2.55
N LEU A 75 8.08 8.70 -2.31
CA LEU A 75 8.49 9.68 -1.30
C LEU A 75 9.26 10.83 -1.98
N ASN A 76 8.92 12.07 -1.62
CA ASN A 76 9.50 13.31 -2.15
C ASN A 76 10.12 14.19 -1.06
#